data_AF-A0A1H9SUW7-F1
#
_entry.id   AF-A0A1H9SUW7-F1
#
_cell.length_a   1.000
_cell.length_b   1.000
_cell.length_c   1.000
_cell.angle_alpha   90.00
_cell.angle_beta   90.00
_cell.angle_gamma   90.00
#
_symmetry.space_group_name_H-M   'P 1'
#
loop_
_entity.id
_entity.type
_entity.pdbx_description
1 polymer ?
#
loop_
_entity_poly.entity_id
_entity_poly.type
_entity_poly.pdbx_seq_one_letter_code
_entity_poly.pdbx_strand_id
1 'polypeptide(L)' 'MFSSTFLTQLLSAIPRSSFERSVEAHQADRYVKRCTSWQLLVTLVSGHLTQALSLRSLATFSETLAPHRYHLRAGPIA' A
#
# COMPACT_ATOMS: atom_id res chain seq x y z
N MET A 1 19.23 -1.59 12.83
CA MET A 1 19.27 -0.79 11.59
C MET A 1 18.04 -1.12 10.78
N PHE A 2 17.11 -0.18 10.63
CA PHE A 2 15.89 -0.36 9.84
C PHE A 2 16.26 -0.25 8.37
N SER A 3 16.27 -1.36 7.63
CA SER A 3 16.46 -1.32 6.18
C SER A 3 15.19 -0.75 5.56
N SER A 4 15.21 0.50 5.11
CA SER A 4 14.08 1.06 4.36
C SER A 4 13.96 0.23 3.09
N THR A 5 12.94 -0.63 3.01
CA THR A 5 12.64 -1.34 1.78
C THR A 5 12.47 -0.31 0.66
N PHE A 6 13.01 -0.60 -0.53
CA PHE A 6 12.88 0.25 -1.73
C PHE A 6 11.46 0.79 -1.93
N LEU A 7 10.46 -0.03 -1.60
CA LEU A 7 9.05 0.33 -1.55
C LEU A 7 8.73 1.53 -0.64
N THR A 8 9.32 1.60 0.55
CA THR A 8 9.12 2.73 1.49
C THR A 8 9.71 4.02 0.93
N GLN A 9 10.88 3.95 0.29
CA GLN A 9 11.47 5.11 -0.38
C GLN A 9 10.61 5.54 -1.58
N LEU A 10 10.12 4.60 -2.38
CA LEU A 10 9.25 4.91 -3.51
C LEU A 10 7.92 5.56 -3.05
N LEU A 11 7.31 5.04 -1.99
CA LEU A 11 6.09 5.63 -1.41
C LEU A 11 6.36 7.00 -0.78
N SER A 12 7.56 7.24 -0.24
CA SER A 12 7.93 8.57 0.30
C SER A 12 8.02 9.66 -0.78
N ALA A 13 8.22 9.27 -2.06
CA ALA A 13 8.15 10.20 -3.18
C ALA A 13 6.71 10.64 -3.50
N ILE A 14 5.70 9.93 -2.99
CA ILE A 14 4.29 10.27 -3.20
C ILE A 14 3.84 11.22 -2.08
N PRO A 15 3.40 12.46 -2.40
CA PRO A 15 2.96 13.41 -1.40
C PRO A 15 1.64 12.97 -0.75
N ARG A 16 1.72 12.34 0.42
CA ARG A 16 0.58 11.74 1.12
C ARG A 16 -0.59 12.70 1.35
N SER A 17 -0.31 13.94 1.74
CA SER A 17 -1.33 14.97 1.97
C SER A 17 -2.05 15.40 0.69
N SER A 18 -1.41 15.28 -0.48
CA SER A 18 -2.07 15.53 -1.77
C SER A 18 -2.95 14.34 -2.17
N PHE A 19 -2.46 13.12 -1.91
CA PHE A 19 -3.22 11.90 -2.18
C PHE A 19 -4.48 11.83 -1.32
N GLU A 20 -4.37 12.06 0.00
CA GLU A 20 -5.50 12.05 0.93
C GLU A 20 -6.56 13.09 0.54
N ARG A 21 -6.15 14.32 0.17
CA ARG A 21 -7.07 15.33 -0.37
C ARG A 21 -7.79 14.88 -1.63
N SER A 22 -7.12 14.15 -2.52
CA SER A 22 -7.76 13.61 -3.73
C SER A 22 -8.76 12.50 -3.40
N VAL A 23 -8.42 11.62 -2.46
CA VAL A 23 -9.30 10.54 -1.97
C VAL A 23 -10.56 11.13 -1.35
N GLU A 24 -10.42 12.18 -0.53
CA GLU A 24 -11.53 12.91 0.07
C GLU A 24 -12.39 13.62 -0.97
N ALA A 25 -11.77 14.35 -1.90
CA ALA A 25 -12.48 15.09 -2.95
C ALA A 25 -13.36 14.19 -3.83
N HIS A 26 -12.91 12.96 -4.10
CA HIS A 26 -13.64 11.97 -4.90
C HIS A 26 -14.43 10.98 -4.04
N GLN A 27 -14.40 11.11 -2.71
CA GLN A 27 -15.01 10.18 -1.77
C GLN A 27 -14.64 8.71 -2.05
N ALA A 28 -13.40 8.45 -2.49
CA ALA A 28 -12.97 7.14 -2.94
C ALA A 28 -13.01 6.08 -1.82
N ASP A 29 -12.84 6.51 -0.56
CA ASP A 29 -12.92 5.64 0.62
C ASP A 29 -14.31 5.60 1.28
N ARG A 30 -15.36 6.22 0.70
CA ARG A 30 -16.69 6.34 1.32
C ARG A 30 -17.37 5.01 1.62
N TYR A 31 -17.12 3.98 0.81
CA TYR A 31 -17.71 2.65 0.96
C TYR A 31 -16.67 1.56 1.22
N VAL A 32 -15.44 1.95 1.56
CA VAL A 32 -14.38 1.00 1.87
C VAL A 32 -14.69 0.25 3.16
N LYS A 33 -14.68 -1.09 3.07
CA LYS A 33 -14.87 -1.97 4.24
C LYS A 33 -13.57 -2.49 4.85
N ARG A 34 -12.53 -2.69 4.02
CA ARG A 34 -11.28 -3.35 4.44
C ARG A 34 -10.01 -2.79 3.78
N CYS A 35 -10.10 -2.31 2.54
CA CYS A 35 -8.96 -1.83 1.77
C CYS A 35 -9.15 -0.36 1.40
N THR A 36 -8.42 0.52 2.07
CA THR A 36 -8.39 1.97 1.77
C THR A 36 -7.70 2.24 0.43
N SER A 37 -7.97 3.40 -0.18
CA SER A 37 -7.31 3.84 -1.41
C SER A 37 -5.78 3.89 -1.24
N TRP A 38 -5.30 4.21 -0.03
CA TRP A 38 -3.88 4.16 0.29
C TRP A 38 -3.35 2.72 0.27
N GLN A 39 -4.04 1.78 0.92
CA GLN A 39 -3.66 0.36 0.88
C GLN A 39 -3.70 -0.18 -0.55
N LEU A 40 -4.69 0.20 -1.35
CA LEU A 40 -4.78 -0.16 -2.77
C LEU A 40 -3.59 0.37 -3.58
N LEU A 41 -3.18 1.62 -3.35
CA LEU A 41 -1.99 2.18 -3.99
C LEU A 41 -0.74 1.36 -3.64
N VAL A 42 -0.52 1.10 -2.35
CA VAL A 42 0.61 0.28 -1.88
C VAL A 42 0.58 -1.12 -2.50
N THR A 43 -0.61 -1.72 -2.58
CA THR A 43 -0.87 -3.02 -3.23
C THR A 43 -0.44 -3.00 -4.70
N LEU A 44 -0.89 -2.01 -5.47
CA LEU A 44 -0.59 -1.90 -6.90
C LEU A 44 0.90 -1.65 -7.16
N VAL A 45 1.54 -0.76 -6.40
CA VAL A 45 2.98 -0.50 -6.49
C VAL A 45 3.77 -1.76 -6.16
N SER A 46 3.40 -2.46 -5.09
CA SER A 46 4.01 -3.74 -4.71
C SER A 46 3.86 -4.79 -5.80
N GLY A 47 2.68 -4.92 -6.39
CA GLY A 47 2.41 -5.85 -7.48
C GLY A 47 3.24 -5.55 -8.73
N HIS A 48 3.41 -4.28 -9.07
CA HIS A 48 4.26 -3.87 -10.18
C HIS A 48 5.74 -4.19 -9.93
N LEU A 49 6.24 -3.94 -8.72
CA LEU A 49 7.64 -4.24 -8.37
C LEU A 49 7.93 -5.74 -8.34
N THR A 50 6.95 -6.55 -7.96
CA THR A 50 7.07 -8.01 -7.87
C THR A 50 6.65 -8.71 -9.16
N GLN A 51 6.21 -7.96 -10.18
CA GLN A 51 5.59 -8.50 -11.39
C GLN A 51 4.54 -9.57 -11.07
N ALA A 52 3.74 -9.31 -10.03
CA ALA A 52 2.78 -10.27 -9.49
C ALA A 52 1.73 -10.63 -10.53
N LEU A 53 1.62 -11.91 -10.85
CA LEU A 53 0.66 -12.45 -11.82
C LEU A 53 -0.68 -12.83 -11.19
N SER A 54 -0.81 -12.76 -9.85
CA SER A 54 -2.03 -13.12 -9.15
C SER A 54 -2.23 -12.36 -7.83
N LEU A 55 -3.49 -12.26 -7.40
CA LEU A 55 -3.83 -11.73 -6.07
C LEU A 55 -3.19 -12.53 -4.93
N ARG A 56 -3.00 -13.85 -5.13
CA ARG A 56 -2.34 -14.70 -4.14
C ARG A 56 -0.87 -14.35 -3.96
N SER A 57 -0.12 -14.17 -5.05
CA SER A 57 1.28 -13.72 -4.95
C SER A 57 1.40 -12.38 -4.24
N LEU A 58 0.42 -11.50 -4.42
CA LEU A 58 0.39 -10.19 -3.80
C LEU A 58 0.01 -10.26 -2.31
N ALA A 59 -0.92 -11.13 -1.92
CA ALA A 59 -1.25 -11.41 -0.53
C ALA A 59 -0.04 -12.00 0.22
N THR A 60 0.64 -13.00 -0.36
CA THR A 60 1.86 -13.58 0.21
C THR A 60 2.96 -12.53 0.37
N PHE A 61 3.14 -11.63 -0.60
CA PHE A 61 4.07 -10.51 -0.48
C PHE A 61 3.66 -9.52 0.63
N SER A 62 2.36 -9.27 0.80
CA SER A 62 1.86 -8.42 1.90
C SER A 62 2.06 -9.04 3.29
N GLU A 63 2.12 -10.38 3.36
CA GLU A 63 2.44 -11.13 4.58
C GLU A 63 3.94 -11.10 4.87
N THR A 64 4.81 -11.16 3.87
CA THR A 64 6.26 -10.99 4.08
C THR A 64 6.62 -9.56 4.51
N LEU A 65 5.79 -8.58 4.17
CA LEU A 65 5.86 -7.21 4.68
C LEU A 65 5.21 -7.00 6.05
N ALA A 66 4.59 -8.03 6.65
CA ALA A 66 3.99 -7.96 7.99
C ALA A 66 4.89 -7.35 9.09
N PRO A 67 6.18 -7.71 9.23
CA PRO A 67 7.05 -7.11 10.24
C PRO A 67 7.36 -5.62 10.00
N HIS A 68 7.10 -5.09 8.80
CA HIS A 68 7.32 -3.68 8.44
C HIS A 68 6.02 -2.87 8.29
N ARG A 69 4.84 -3.47 8.58
CA ARG A 69 3.52 -2.82 8.48
C ARG A 69 3.40 -1.51 9.25
N TYR A 70 4.07 -1.43 10.41
CA TYR A 70 3.99 -0.26 11.29
C TYR A 70 4.51 1.02 10.63
N HIS A 71 5.51 0.90 9.73
CA HIS A 71 6.08 2.04 9.01
C HIS A 71 5.33 2.36 7.71
N LEU A 72 4.61 1.38 7.15
CA LEU A 72 3.88 1.54 5.89
C LEU A 72 2.43 2.02 6.09
N ARG A 73 1.91 1.97 7.33
CA ARG A 73 0.50 2.24 7.67
C ARG A 73 -0.45 1.53 6.68
N ALA A 74 -0.08 0.32 6.27
CA ALA A 74 -0.86 -0.55 5.41
C ALA A 74 -1.22 -1.79 6.22
N GLY A 75 -2.51 -1.96 6.50
CA GLY A 75 -3.04 -3.19 7.10
C GLY A 75 -2.99 -4.37 6.12
N PRO A 76 -3.21 -5.61 6.61
CA PRO A 76 -3.30 -6.79 5.75
C PRO A 76 -4.35 -6.57 4.64
N ILE A 77 -4.04 -7.06 3.43
CA ILE A 77 -4.91 -6.94 2.24
C ILE A 77 -5.82 -8.20 2.12
N ALA A 78 -5.93 -9.01 3.17
CA ALA A 78 -6.78 -10.19 3.27
C ALA A 78 -7.44 -10.26 4.66
#